data_AF-H3NKU0-F1
#
_entry.id   AF-H3NKU0-F1
#
_cell.length_a   1.000
_cell.length_b   1.000
_cell.length_c   1.000
_cell.angle_alpha   90.00
_cell.angle_beta   90.00
_cell.angle_gamma   90.00
#
_symmetry.space_group_name_H-M   'P 1'
#
loop_
_entity.id
_entity.type
_entity.pdbx_description
1 polymer ?
#
loop_
_entity_poly.entity_id
_entity_poly.type
_entity_poly.pdbx_seq_one_letter_code
_entity_poly.pdbx_strand_id
1 'polypeptide(L)'
;MSSNSKDAYKDLVRAVDNWHVEIFNYFDKGLTNAYTESINSIIRQVERMARGYSFDALRAKILFNEKFHKKRKPRFIQVLSIKLCYTIISIGVK
;
A
#
# COMPACT_ATOMS: atom_id res chain seq x y z
N MET A 1 1.39 20.52 -42.06
CA MET A 1 1.22 20.54 -40.59
C MET A 1 1.18 19.12 -40.05
N SER A 2 2.31 18.56 -39.63
CA SER A 2 2.33 17.25 -38.98
C SER A 2 3.63 17.08 -38.20
N SER A 3 3.69 17.62 -36.99
CA SER A 3 4.57 17.20 -35.89
C SER A 3 4.63 18.31 -34.84
N ASN A 4 3.77 18.26 -33.83
CA ASN A 4 4.02 18.98 -32.57
C ASN A 4 3.59 18.18 -31.34
N SER A 5 2.94 17.03 -31.55
CA SER A 5 2.52 16.13 -30.47
C SER A 5 3.72 15.54 -29.72
N LYS A 6 4.81 15.21 -30.42
CA LYS A 6 6.00 14.62 -29.78
C LYS A 6 6.70 15.59 -28.83
N ASP A 7 6.75 16.87 -29.18
CA ASP A 7 7.35 17.89 -28.32
C ASP A 7 6.45 18.21 -27.11
N ALA A 8 5.13 18.20 -27.28
CA ALA A 8 4.18 18.41 -26.19
C ALA A 8 4.26 17.35 -25.09
N TYR A 9 4.66 16.11 -25.41
CA TYR A 9 4.79 15.00 -24.45
C TYR A 9 6.23 14.63 -24.14
N LYS A 10 7.22 15.41 -24.59
CA LYS A 10 8.64 15.10 -24.42
C LYS A 10 9.04 14.88 -22.96
N ASP A 11 8.49 15.67 -22.05
CA ASP A 11 8.78 15.55 -20.63
C ASP A 11 8.13 14.31 -20.00
N LEU A 12 6.95 13.91 -20.49
CA LEU A 12 6.29 12.68 -20.06
C LEU A 12 7.05 11.45 -20.54
N VAL A 13 7.51 11.44 -21.80
CA VAL A 13 8.37 10.38 -22.33
C VAL A 13 9.65 10.27 -21.51
N ARG A 14 10.31 11.39 -21.24
CA ARG A 14 11.52 11.41 -20.39
C ARG A 14 11.25 10.88 -18.97
N ALA A 15 10.11 11.21 -18.37
CA ALA A 15 9.75 10.71 -17.05
C ALA A 15 9.54 9.20 -17.06
N VAL A 16 8.88 8.66 -18.09
CA VAL A 16 8.69 7.21 -18.24
C VAL A 16 10.01 6.50 -18.47
N ASP A 17 10.92 7.06 -19.27
CA ASP A 17 12.26 6.49 -19.49
C ASP A 17 13.09 6.49 -18.21
N ASN A 18 13.05 7.58 -17.44
CA ASN A 18 13.80 7.69 -16.18
C ASN A 18 13.31 6.71 -15.11
N TRP A 19 12.01 6.44 -15.07
CA TRP A 19 11.35 5.58 -14.05
C TRP A 19 10.86 4.26 -14.63
N HIS A 20 11.49 3.82 -15.74
CA HIS A 20 11.05 2.67 -16.51
C HIS A 20 10.96 1.42 -15.63
N VAL A 21 12.00 1.16 -14.84
CA VAL A 21 12.07 -0.02 -13.97
C VAL A 21 10.93 -0.02 -12.96
N GLU A 22 10.68 1.10 -12.30
CA GLU A 22 9.67 1.23 -11.25
C GLU A 22 8.25 1.10 -11.81
N ILE A 23 7.98 1.71 -12.96
CA ILE A 23 6.67 1.66 -13.64
C ILE A 23 6.38 0.25 -14.14
N PHE A 24 7.34 -0.39 -14.81
CA PHE A 24 7.13 -1.69 -15.44
C PHE A 24 7.28 -2.88 -14.46
N ASN A 25 7.91 -2.70 -13.30
CA ASN A 25 7.99 -3.72 -12.23
C ASN A 25 6.60 -4.18 -11.72
N TYR A 26 5.53 -3.44 -12.02
CA TYR A 26 4.16 -3.91 -11.85
C TYR A 26 3.86 -5.19 -12.65
N PHE A 27 4.32 -5.29 -13.90
CA PHE A 27 4.05 -6.45 -14.75
C PHE A 27 4.81 -7.71 -14.31
N ASP A 28 6.02 -7.53 -13.75
CA ASP A 28 6.83 -8.64 -13.27
C ASP A 28 6.39 -9.15 -11.89
N LYS A 29 6.16 -8.24 -10.94
CA LYS A 29 5.93 -8.60 -9.52
C LYS A 29 4.48 -8.42 -9.06
N GLY A 30 3.62 -7.77 -9.85
CA GLY A 30 2.24 -7.43 -9.46
C GLY A 30 2.15 -6.42 -8.31
N LEU A 31 3.26 -5.75 -7.96
CA LEU A 31 3.31 -4.79 -6.87
C LEU A 31 2.88 -3.42 -7.39
N THR A 32 1.87 -2.84 -6.75
CA THR A 32 1.31 -1.53 -7.11
C THR A 32 1.60 -0.48 -6.04
N ASN A 33 1.77 0.77 -6.48
CA ASN A 33 1.89 1.94 -5.59
C ASN A 33 0.59 2.25 -4.82
N ALA A 34 -0.51 1.50 -5.04
CA ALA A 34 -1.79 1.72 -4.37
C ALA A 34 -1.69 1.76 -2.83
N TYR A 35 -0.76 1.00 -2.23
CA TYR A 35 -0.57 1.01 -0.78
C TYR A 35 -0.08 2.38 -0.28
N THR A 36 0.97 2.93 -0.89
CA THR A 36 1.53 4.23 -0.50
C THR A 36 0.55 5.36 -0.85
N GLU A 37 -0.14 5.28 -1.99
CA GLU A 37 -1.16 6.26 -2.39
C GLU A 37 -2.34 6.30 -1.41
N SER A 38 -2.77 5.13 -0.92
CA SER A 38 -3.83 5.05 0.10
C SER A 38 -3.42 5.76 1.39
N ILE A 39 -2.15 5.62 1.79
CA ILE A 39 -1.59 6.30 2.96
C ILE A 39 -1.45 7.80 2.69
N ASN A 40 -0.94 8.20 1.53
CA ASN A 40 -0.82 9.61 1.14
C ASN A 40 -2.18 10.33 1.13
N SER A 41 -3.24 9.64 0.69
CA SER A 41 -4.61 10.17 0.75
C SER A 41 -5.10 10.38 2.18
N ILE A 42 -4.80 9.44 3.08
CA ILE A 42 -5.12 9.56 4.51
C ILE A 42 -4.37 10.74 5.12
N ILE A 43 -3.07 10.89 4.83
CA ILE A 43 -2.25 12.01 5.33
C ILE A 43 -2.87 13.35 4.92
N ARG A 44 -3.25 13.51 3.64
CA ARG A 44 -3.93 14.72 3.14
C ARG A 44 -5.27 15.00 3.82
N GLN A 45 -5.99 13.96 4.26
CA GLN A 45 -7.23 14.15 5.04
C GLN A 45 -6.94 14.62 6.46
N VAL A 46 -5.95 14.03 7.12
CA VAL A 46 -5.54 14.43 8.47
C VAL A 46 -5.01 15.87 8.46
N GLU A 47 -4.21 16.25 7.46
CA GLU A 47 -3.72 17.62 7.26
C GLU A 47 -4.87 18.63 7.17
N ARG A 48 -5.89 18.35 6.35
CA ARG A 48 -7.09 19.21 6.22
C ARG A 48 -7.87 19.36 7.52
N MET A 49 -7.92 18.31 8.33
CA MET A 49 -8.56 18.35 9.66
C MET A 49 -7.68 19.05 10.71
N ALA A 50 -6.36 18.99 10.56
CA ALA A 50 -5.36 19.50 11.49
C ALA A 50 -4.94 20.94 11.14
N ARG A 51 -5.90 21.82 10.82
CA ARG A 51 -5.62 23.24 10.59
C ARG A 51 -4.96 23.86 11.82
N GLY A 52 -3.78 24.46 11.64
CA GLY A 52 -3.02 25.14 12.70
C GLY A 52 -2.08 24.24 13.52
N TYR A 53 -1.93 22.96 13.17
CA TYR A 53 -0.95 22.07 13.81
C TYR A 53 0.43 22.27 13.18
N SER A 54 1.48 22.23 14.00
CA SER A 54 2.86 22.15 13.48
C SER A 54 3.09 20.81 12.77
N PHE A 55 4.03 20.80 11.82
CA PHE A 55 4.39 19.59 11.09
C PHE A 55 4.74 18.42 12.02
N ASP A 56 5.47 18.69 13.11
CA ASP A 56 5.87 17.68 14.09
C ASP A 56 4.66 17.07 14.80
N ALA A 57 3.67 17.88 15.16
CA ALA A 57 2.44 17.41 15.79
C ALA A 57 1.61 16.55 14.82
N LEU A 58 1.55 16.93 13.53
CA LEU A 58 0.88 16.15 12.49
C LEU A 58 1.57 14.81 12.25
N ARG A 59 2.91 14.82 12.15
CA ARG A 59 3.75 13.63 11.96
C ARG A 59 3.58 12.65 13.12
N ALA A 60 3.64 13.13 14.36
CA ALA A 60 3.42 12.31 15.55
C ALA A 60 2.02 11.68 15.53
N LYS A 61 1.00 12.46 15.16
CA LYS A 61 -0.39 11.97 15.05
C LYS A 61 -0.55 10.88 13.99
N ILE A 62 0.17 10.94 12.88
CA ILE A 62 0.12 9.90 11.85
C ILE A 62 0.88 8.64 12.28
N LEU A 63 2.08 8.79 12.86
CA LEU A 63 2.94 7.67 13.28
C LEU A 63 2.34 6.86 14.44
N PHE A 64 1.80 7.55 15.45
CA PHE A 64 1.33 6.92 16.69
C PHE A 64 -0.17 6.60 16.72
N ASN A 65 -0.93 6.95 15.67
CA ASN A 65 -2.34 6.59 15.63
C ASN A 65 -2.52 5.10 15.29
N GLU A 66 -2.88 4.32 16.30
CA GLU A 66 -3.15 2.88 16.20
C GLU A 66 -4.20 2.52 15.14
N LYS A 67 -5.10 3.45 14.78
CA LYS A 67 -6.16 3.21 13.80
C LYS A 67 -5.66 3.18 12.35
N PHE A 68 -4.49 3.75 12.04
CA PHE A 68 -3.92 3.70 10.69
C PHE A 68 -3.14 2.42 10.40
N HIS A 69 -2.67 1.74 11.45
CA HIS A 69 -1.97 0.46 11.33
C HIS A 69 -2.99 -0.67 11.19
N LYS A 70 -3.23 -1.17 9.97
CA LYS A 70 -4.06 -2.36 9.75
C LYS A 70 -3.49 -3.54 10.56
N LYS A 71 -4.15 -3.91 11.66
CA LYS A 71 -3.82 -5.12 12.42
C LYS A 71 -4.13 -6.35 11.55
N ARG A 72 -3.12 -6.84 10.80
CA ARG A 72 -3.22 -8.13 10.10
C ARG A 72 -3.23 -9.22 11.17
N LYS A 73 -4.30 -10.02 11.26
CA LYS A 73 -4.25 -11.24 12.08
C LYS A 73 -3.16 -12.16 11.50
N PRO A 74 -2.20 -12.64 12.29
CA PRO A 74 -1.18 -13.54 11.79
C PRO A 74 -1.84 -14.82 11.28
N ARG A 75 -1.57 -15.18 10.02
CA ARG A 75 -2.16 -16.38 9.36
C ARG A 75 -1.86 -17.68 10.10
N PHE A 76 -0.84 -17.70 10.95
CA PHE A 76 -0.39 -18.87 11.70
C PHE A 76 -1.47 -19.45 12.63
N ILE A 77 -2.33 -18.61 13.22
CA ILE A 77 -3.34 -19.06 14.18
C ILE A 77 -4.47 -19.85 13.49
N GLN A 78 -4.83 -19.49 12.25
CA GLN A 78 -5.91 -20.18 11.51
C GLN A 78 -5.51 -21.61 11.09
N VAL A 79 -4.24 -21.81 10.71
CA VAL A 79 -3.75 -23.12 10.24
C VAL A 79 -3.65 -24.11 11.40
N LEU A 80 -3.28 -23.64 12.59
CA LEU A 80 -3.18 -24.48 13.80
C LEU A 80 -4.56 -24.99 14.24
N SER A 81 -5.59 -24.12 14.22
CA SER A 81 -6.97 -24.52 14.54
C SER A 81 -7.51 -25.57 13.57
N ILE A 82 -7.21 -25.46 12.27
CA ILE A 82 -7.65 -26.44 11.27
C ILE A 82 -6.92 -27.77 11.47
N LYS A 83 -5.59 -27.78 11.60
CA LYS A 83 -4.82 -29.02 11.84
C LYS A 83 -5.22 -29.73 13.13
N LEU A 84 -5.44 -28.98 14.21
CA LEU A 84 -5.90 -29.54 15.49
C LEU A 84 -7.29 -30.18 15.34
N CYS A 85 -8.21 -29.51 14.64
CA CYS A 85 -9.56 -30.03 14.38
C CYS A 85 -9.54 -31.33 13.56
N TYR A 86 -8.76 -31.39 12.46
CA TYR A 86 -8.61 -32.62 11.66
C TYR A 86 -7.96 -33.78 12.44
N THR A 87 -7.03 -33.47 13.34
CA THR A 87 -6.36 -34.48 14.16
C THR A 87 -7.31 -35.06 15.21
N ILE A 88 -8.11 -34.21 15.88
CA ILE A 88 -9.12 -34.65 16.86
C ILE A 88 -10.20 -35.52 16.19
N ILE A 89 -10.69 -35.12 15.01
CA ILE A 89 -11.68 -35.89 14.25
C ILE A 89 -11.10 -37.24 13.79
N SER A 90 -9.83 -37.30 13.39
CA SER A 90 -9.19 -38.54 12.92
C SER A 90 -8.85 -39.52 14.04
N ILE A 91 -8.66 -39.04 15.28
CA ILE A 91 -8.44 -39.90 16.46
C ILE A 91 -9.76 -40.49 16.98
N GLY A 92 -10.88 -39.76 16.86
CA GLY A 92 -12.20 -40.22 17.31
C GLY A 92 -12.97 -41.15 16.36
N VAL A 93 -12.39 -41.51 15.21
CA VAL A 93 -13.00 -42.39 14.19
C VAL A 93 -12.21 -43.71 14.03
N LYS A 94 -11.41 -44.08 15.05
CA LYS A 94 -10.80 -45.41 15.17
C LYS A 94 -11.36 -46.15 16.38
#